data_AF-A0A8J7DQC6-F1
#
_entry.id   AF-A0A8J7DQC6-F1
#
_cell.length_a   1.000
_cell.length_b   1.000
_cell.length_c   1.000
_cell.angle_alpha   90.00
_cell.angle_beta   90.00
_cell.angle_gamma   90.00
#
_symmetry.space_group_name_H-M   'P 1'
#
loop_
_entity.id
_entity.type
_entity.pdbx_description
1 polymer ?
#
loop_
_entity_poly.entity_id
_entity_poly.type
_entity_poly.pdbx_seq_one_letter_code
_entity_poly.pdbx_strand_id
1 'polypeptide(L)' 'MTYEFGEVVLVLFPFTNQNSQKKRPSVIISSSEYNAARPDLILIAVTSQVKTPALVR' A
#
# COMPACT_ATOMS: atom_id res chain seq x y z
N MET A 1 2.15 -18.02 2.18
CA MET A 1 2.11 -17.01 1.09
C MET A 1 3.33 -16.14 1.29
N THR A 2 4.20 -16.07 0.30
CA THR A 2 5.40 -15.22 0.37
C THR A 2 5.04 -13.89 -0.26
N TYR A 3 5.36 -12.79 0.41
CA TYR A 3 5.10 -11.44 -0.06
C TYR A 3 6.41 -10.84 -0.53
N GLU A 4 6.47 -10.45 -1.80
CA GLU A 4 7.69 -9.95 -2.42
C GLU A 4 7.64 -8.43 -2.65
N PHE A 5 8.82 -7.81 -2.62
CA PHE A 5 8.96 -6.40 -2.95
C PHE A 5 8.43 -6.12 -4.36
N GLY A 6 7.63 -5.06 -4.51
CA GLY A 6 7.05 -4.66 -5.79
C GLY A 6 5.76 -5.40 -6.17
N GLU A 7 5.35 -6.41 -5.39
CA GLU A 7 4.08 -7.09 -5.61
C GLU A 7 2.89 -6.16 -5.29
N VAL A 8 1.82 -6.24 -6.10
CA VAL A 8 0.59 -5.48 -5.90
C VAL A 8 -0.43 -6.37 -5.18
N VAL A 9 -0.85 -5.94 -4.00
CA VAL A 9 -1.85 -6.64 -3.19
C VAL A 9 -3.09 -5.79 -2.97
N LEU A 10 -4.26 -6.43 -2.89
CA LEU A 10 -5.51 -5.77 -2.50
C LEU A 10 -5.66 -5.84 -0.98
N VAL A 11 -5.60 -4.69 -0.33
CA VAL A 11 -5.78 -4.59 1.13
C VAL A 11 -7.05 -3.82 1.46
N LEU A 12 -7.64 -4.16 2.61
CA LEU A 12 -8.77 -3.44 3.17
C LEU A 12 -8.23 -2.20 3.88
N PHE A 13 -8.37 -1.03 3.26
CA PHE A 13 -8.08 0.22 3.95
C PHE A 13 -9.31 0.66 4.76
N PRO A 14 -9.19 0.82 6.09
CA PRO A 14 -10.23 1.48 6.86
C PRO A 14 -10.27 2.94 6.45
N PHE A 15 -11.42 3.45 6.01
CA PHE A 15 -11.57 4.89 5.89
C PHE A 15 -11.54 5.53 7.28
N THR A 16 -11.09 6.79 7.33
CA THR A 16 -11.15 7.63 8.54
C THR A 16 -12.56 7.66 9.16
N ASN A 17 -13.61 7.47 8.36
CA ASN A 17 -15.00 7.49 8.81
C ASN A 17 -15.56 6.11 9.19
N GLN A 18 -14.78 5.02 9.12
CA GLN A 18 -15.11 3.62 9.50
C GLN A 18 -16.43 3.03 8.93
N ASN A 19 -17.17 3.77 8.10
CA ASN A 19 -18.51 3.41 7.62
C ASN A 19 -18.50 2.57 6.34
N SER A 20 -17.35 2.40 5.69
CA SER A 20 -17.19 1.49 4.56
C SER A 20 -15.76 0.96 4.50
N GLN A 21 -15.59 -0.25 3.97
CA GLN A 21 -14.26 -0.77 3.62
C GLN A 21 -14.19 -0.77 2.10
N LYS A 22 -13.24 -0.03 1.50
CA LYS A 22 -12.96 -0.15 0.08
C LYS A 22 -11.62 -0.87 -0.09
N LYS A 23 -11.61 -1.94 -0.88
CA LYS A 23 -10.37 -2.60 -1.31
C LYS A 23 -9.55 -1.58 -2.10
N ARG A 24 -8.29 -1.37 -1.71
CA ARG A 24 -7.36 -0.50 -2.43
C ARG A 24 -6.16 -1.32 -2.88
N PRO A 25 -5.67 -1.11 -4.11
CA PRO A 25 -4.37 -1.64 -4.50
C PRO A 25 -3.29 -0.96 -3.66
N SER A 26 -2.32 -1.76 -3.23
CA SER A 26 -1.14 -1.29 -2.52
C SER A 26 0.07 -2.09 -3.00
N VAL A 27 1.23 -1.45 -3.05
CA VAL A 27 2.50 -2.10 -3.42
C VAL A 27 3.29 -2.42 -2.15
N ILE A 28 3.88 -3.60 -2.10
CA ILE A 28 4.78 -4.02 -1.02
C ILE A 28 6.14 -3.37 -1.22
N ILE A 29 6.63 -2.67 -0.19
CA ILE A 29 7.94 -1.99 -0.22
C ILE A 29 8.92 -2.50 0.85
N SER A 30 8.49 -3.42 1.72
CA SER A 30 9.40 -4.12 2.65
C SER A 30 10.19 -5.22 1.93
N SER A 31 11.42 -5.46 2.39
CA SER A 31 12.27 -6.55 1.86
C SER A 31 11.80 -7.91 2.35
N SER A 32 12.20 -8.97 1.65
CA SER A 32 11.90 -10.35 2.04
C SER A 32 12.45 -10.69 3.43
N GLU A 33 13.61 -10.15 3.80
CA GLU A 33 14.18 -10.32 5.15
C GLU A 33 13.30 -9.66 6.22
N TYR A 34 12.77 -8.46 5.94
CA TYR A 34 11.83 -7.79 6.84
C TYR A 34 10.53 -8.60 6.98
N ASN A 35 9.98 -9.07 5.87
CA ASN A 35 8.74 -9.84 5.82
C ASN A 35 8.88 -11.21 6.52
N ALA A 36 10.09 -11.78 6.57
CA ALA A 36 10.39 -13.01 7.29
C ALA A 36 10.60 -12.78 8.80
N ALA A 37 11.16 -11.63 9.17
CA ALA A 37 11.47 -11.30 10.56
C ALA A 37 10.28 -10.69 11.34
N ARG A 38 9.25 -10.20 10.65
CA ARG A 38 8.11 -9.48 11.24
C ARG A 38 6.78 -9.99 10.70
N PRO A 39 5.71 -9.99 11.53
CA PRO A 39 4.37 -10.31 11.06
C PRO A 39 3.74 -9.21 10.20
N ASP A 40 4.31 -8.00 10.23
CA ASP A 40 3.78 -6.83 9.54
C ASP A 40 4.45 -6.61 8.18
N LEU A 41 3.71 -6.01 7.24
CA LEU A 41 4.23 -5.59 5.92
C LEU A 41 4.27 -4.06 5.82
N ILE A 42 5.27 -3.53 5.11
CA ILE A 42 5.33 -2.10 4.78
C ILE A 42 4.79 -1.93 3.37
N LEU A 43 3.76 -1.10 3.22
CA LEU A 43 3.02 -0.92 1.98
C LEU A 43 2.95 0.56 1.59
N ILE A 44 2.86 0.83 0.29
CA ILE A 44 2.51 2.16 -0.24
C ILE A 44 1.19 2.11 -1.01
N ALA A 45 0.28 3.04 -0.71
CA ALA A 45 -1.04 3.09 -1.31
C ALA A 45 -0.98 3.54 -2.78
N VAL A 46 -1.72 2.85 -3.65
CA VAL A 46 -1.88 3.23 -5.07
C VAL A 46 -3.24 3.89 -5.28
N THR A 47 -3.24 5.05 -5.94
CA THR A 47 -4.46 5.82 -6.25
C THR A 47 -4.47 6.25 -7.71
N SER A 48 -5.65 6.22 -8.35
CA SER A 48 -5.85 6.75 -9.70
C SER A 48 -5.97 8.29 -9.73
N GLN A 49 -6.09 8.93 -8.56
CA GLN A 49 -6.12 10.38 -8.45
C GLN A 49 -4.71 10.95 -8.54
N VAL A 50 -4.23 11.11 -9.77
CA VAL A 50 -2.97 11.81 -10.06
C VAL A 50 -3.19 13.29 -9.81
N LYS A 51 -2.66 13.81 -8.70
CA LYS A 51 -2.58 15.26 -8.50
C LYS A 51 -1.47 15.78 -9.42
N THR A 52 -1.78 16.75 -10.26
CA THR A 52 -0.75 17.49 -10.99
C THR A 52 0.26 18.00 -9.97
N PRO A 53 1.56 17.67 -10.09
CA PRO A 53 2.56 18.23 -9.19
C PRO A 53 2.46 19.75 -9.25
N ALA A 54 2.52 20.42 -8.10
CA ALA A 54 2.75 21.86 -8.10
C ALA A 54 4.08 22.08 -8.82
N LEU A 55 4.00 22.61 -10.03
CA LEU A 55 5.15 22.91 -10.86
C LEU A 55 5.94 23.96 -10.07
N VAL A 56 7.02 23.53 -9.43
CA VAL A 56 7.94 24.43 -8.73
C VAL A 56 8.54 25.30 -9.82
N ARG A 57 8.10 26.56 -9.86
CA ARG A 57 8.74 27.62 -10.66
C ARG A 57 10.04 28.03 -9.98
#